data_AF-A0A3M2CUG6-F1
#
_entry.id   AF-A0A3M2CUG6-F1
#
_cell.length_a   1.000
_cell.length_b   1.000
_cell.length_c   1.000
_cell.angle_alpha   90.00
_cell.angle_beta   90.00
_cell.angle_gamma   90.00
#
_symmetry.space_group_name_H-M   'P 1'
#
loop_
_entity.id
_entity.type
_entity.pdbx_description
1 polymer ?
#
loop_
_entity_poly.entity_id
_entity_poly.type
_entity_poly.pdbx_seq_one_letter_code
_entity_poly.pdbx_strand_id
1 'polypeptide(L)'
;MGSPTGSMPLSSAGPPSALRPAAFDQGAQAHGPVTPPRIACVGPCNTGRHRALCRRYDLGRVFRGREGPAMRRSSDRRARAHGPSRPGFSLLELIVAISIIAVLIGILVPVVPRVRDGARKAACAANYHGIAQAFQMYRDEHERTYPAARYMPPPWLSGDEDPPLRDAMAGYIETDEAWRCPGDPVVFDFPYTDDAGAERTTSMSYTYQTGLSGVTHDGSIFRRLLRQEPADTWLSHDFDGGGFETQDGRIIQVGFFHHRRNILFADGHIE
;
A
#
# COMPACT_ATOMS: atom_id res chain seq x y z
N MET A 1 -19.05 -24.14 -70.12
CA MET A 1 -17.59 -24.03 -70.23
C MET A 1 -17.23 -22.71 -69.54
N GLY A 2 -16.80 -22.60 -68.29
CA GLY A 2 -16.10 -23.49 -67.37
C GLY A 2 -14.91 -22.71 -66.82
N SER A 3 -15.14 -21.83 -65.84
CA SER A 3 -14.12 -20.98 -65.19
C SER A 3 -13.18 -21.82 -64.31
N PRO A 4 -11.87 -21.51 -64.21
CA PRO A 4 -10.99 -22.22 -63.28
C PRO A 4 -11.01 -21.54 -61.90
N THR A 5 -11.59 -22.23 -60.92
CA THR A 5 -11.43 -21.97 -59.49
C THR A 5 -10.14 -22.63 -59.01
N GLY A 6 -9.13 -21.83 -58.66
CA GLY A 6 -7.92 -22.29 -58.00
C GLY A 6 -8.06 -22.23 -56.48
N SER A 7 -8.39 -23.37 -55.86
CA SER A 7 -8.39 -23.56 -54.41
C SER A 7 -6.98 -23.96 -53.94
N MET A 8 -6.33 -23.10 -53.15
CA MET A 8 -5.14 -23.47 -52.38
C MET A 8 -5.55 -24.07 -51.02
N PRO A 9 -4.94 -25.17 -50.56
CA PRO A 9 -5.22 -25.72 -49.25
C PRO A 9 -4.44 -24.95 -48.16
N LEU A 10 -5.17 -24.47 -47.15
CA LEU A 10 -4.62 -23.99 -45.88
C LEU A 10 -4.01 -25.18 -45.13
N SER A 11 -2.68 -25.18 -45.02
CA SER A 11 -1.94 -26.10 -44.15
C SER A 11 -2.11 -25.66 -42.70
N SER A 12 -2.81 -26.48 -41.92
CA SER A 12 -2.97 -26.34 -40.48
C SER A 12 -1.66 -26.69 -39.78
N ALA A 13 -0.87 -25.68 -39.43
CA ALA A 13 0.21 -25.83 -38.45
C ALA A 13 -0.38 -25.62 -37.06
N GLY A 14 -0.43 -26.70 -36.25
CA GLY A 14 -0.88 -26.65 -34.87
C GLY A 14 0.08 -25.84 -33.97
N PRO A 15 -0.39 -25.35 -32.81
CA PRO A 15 0.42 -24.57 -31.90
C PRO A 15 1.54 -25.42 -31.26
N PRO A 16 2.73 -24.83 -31.00
CA PRO A 16 3.83 -25.52 -30.36
C PRO A 16 3.50 -25.88 -28.90
N SER A 17 3.93 -27.08 -28.53
CA SER A 17 3.64 -27.77 -27.29
C SER A 17 4.12 -27.01 -26.05
N ALA A 18 3.24 -26.99 -25.03
CA ALA A 18 3.48 -26.44 -23.71
C ALA A 18 4.77 -26.97 -23.06
N LEU A 19 5.65 -26.04 -22.67
CA LEU A 19 6.73 -26.30 -21.74
C LEU A 19 6.13 -26.60 -20.36
N ARG A 20 6.44 -27.78 -19.82
CA ARG A 20 6.04 -28.24 -18.49
C ARG A 20 6.65 -27.31 -17.41
N PRO A 21 5.93 -26.97 -16.34
CA PRO A 21 6.52 -26.26 -15.22
C PRO A 21 7.53 -27.16 -14.49
N ALA A 22 8.72 -26.62 -14.25
CA ALA A 22 9.72 -27.22 -13.38
C ALA A 22 9.16 -27.28 -11.94
N ALA A 23 9.20 -28.47 -11.35
CA ALA A 23 8.84 -28.69 -9.97
C ALA A 23 9.78 -27.90 -9.05
N PHE A 24 9.24 -26.94 -8.30
CA PHE A 24 9.95 -26.21 -7.27
C PHE A 24 10.00 -27.08 -6.01
N ASP A 25 11.18 -27.61 -5.72
CA ASP A 25 11.49 -28.45 -4.57
C ASP A 25 11.50 -27.58 -3.30
N GLN A 26 10.43 -27.67 -2.49
CA GLN A 26 10.32 -26.96 -1.22
C GLN A 26 11.20 -27.65 -0.18
N GLY A 27 12.43 -27.14 -0.03
CA GLY A 27 13.28 -27.45 1.12
C GLY A 27 12.64 -26.95 2.42
N ALA A 28 12.07 -27.88 3.19
CA ALA A 28 11.57 -27.65 4.54
C ALA A 28 12.72 -27.25 5.48
N GLN A 29 12.85 -25.94 5.76
CA GLN A 29 13.71 -25.46 6.84
C GLN A 29 12.94 -25.52 8.17
N ALA A 30 13.45 -26.32 9.09
CA ALA A 30 12.93 -26.48 10.43
C ALA A 30 13.12 -25.17 11.24
N HIS A 31 12.02 -24.51 11.57
CA HIS A 31 12.00 -23.41 12.53
C HIS A 31 12.28 -23.95 13.94
N GLY A 32 13.34 -23.45 14.58
CA GLY A 32 13.64 -23.69 15.99
C GLY A 32 12.56 -23.12 16.93
N PRO A 33 12.58 -23.50 18.23
CA PRO A 33 11.51 -23.17 19.17
C PRO A 33 11.39 -21.65 19.39
N VAL A 34 10.23 -21.11 19.05
CA VAL A 34 9.84 -19.72 19.31
C VAL A 34 9.62 -19.55 20.82
N THR A 35 10.55 -18.89 21.50
CA THR A 35 10.34 -18.37 22.86
C THR A 35 9.24 -17.31 22.85
N PRO A 36 8.23 -17.37 23.73
CA PRO A 36 7.19 -16.36 23.78
C PRO A 36 7.77 -15.00 24.23
N PRO A 37 7.26 -13.87 23.71
CA PRO A 37 7.72 -12.56 24.13
C PRO A 37 7.40 -12.33 25.61
N ARG A 38 8.40 -11.85 26.36
CA ARG A 38 8.22 -11.31 27.71
C ARG A 38 7.39 -10.04 27.60
N ILE A 39 6.09 -10.13 27.88
CA ILE A 39 5.23 -8.96 28.05
C ILE A 39 5.69 -8.26 29.33
N ALA A 40 6.51 -7.23 29.18
CA ALA A 40 6.81 -6.29 30.25
C ALA A 40 5.60 -5.39 30.46
N CYS A 41 5.03 -5.37 31.66
CA CYS A 41 3.97 -4.44 32.03
C CYS A 41 4.53 -3.00 32.04
N VAL A 42 4.28 -2.25 30.97
CA VAL A 42 4.58 -0.83 30.90
C VAL A 42 3.38 -0.06 31.42
N GLY A 43 3.33 0.21 32.73
CA GLY A 43 2.42 1.21 33.29
C GLY A 43 1.98 0.96 34.73
N PRO A 44 1.70 2.03 35.51
CA PRO A 44 1.18 1.92 36.86
C PRO A 44 -0.27 1.39 36.83
N CYS A 45 -0.46 0.24 37.47
CA CYS A 45 -1.76 -0.43 37.62
C CYS A 45 -2.65 0.36 38.60
N ASN A 46 -3.43 1.32 38.10
CA ASN A 46 -4.27 2.17 38.95
C ASN A 46 -5.77 2.18 38.59
N THR A 47 -6.29 1.09 38.04
CA THR A 47 -7.73 0.91 37.84
C THR A 47 -8.18 -0.44 38.42
N GLY A 48 -9.18 -0.39 39.30
CA GLY A 48 -9.65 -1.49 40.16
C GLY A 48 -10.31 -2.69 39.46
N ARG A 49 -10.01 -2.96 38.18
CA ARG A 49 -10.54 -4.09 37.42
C ARG A 49 -9.54 -5.21 37.11
N HIS A 50 -8.27 -5.09 37.52
CA HIS A 50 -7.22 -6.10 37.26
C HIS A 50 -6.80 -6.92 38.51
N ARG A 51 -7.69 -7.09 39.50
CA ARG A 51 -7.39 -7.87 40.72
C ARG A 51 -7.55 -9.40 40.59
N ALA A 52 -8.07 -9.90 39.47
CA ALA A 52 -8.38 -11.32 39.30
C ALA A 52 -7.31 -12.14 38.54
N LEU A 53 -6.32 -11.50 37.89
CA LEU A 53 -5.34 -12.20 37.04
C LEU A 53 -3.92 -12.31 37.64
N CYS A 54 -3.65 -11.69 38.80
CA CYS A 54 -2.35 -11.78 39.50
C CYS A 54 -2.37 -12.72 40.72
N ARG A 55 -3.10 -13.83 40.65
CA ARG A 55 -3.20 -14.86 41.72
C ARG A 55 -2.65 -16.23 41.28
N ARG A 56 -1.43 -16.28 40.73
CA ARG A 56 -0.82 -17.59 40.41
C ARG A 56 0.68 -17.77 40.63
N TYR A 57 1.38 -16.82 41.26
CA TYR A 57 2.77 -17.05 41.66
C TYR A 57 2.94 -16.89 43.17
N ASP A 58 2.92 -18.06 43.81
CA ASP A 58 3.26 -18.35 45.18
C ASP A 58 4.77 -18.10 45.39
N LEU A 59 5.12 -17.02 46.09
CA LEU A 59 6.42 -16.86 46.72
C LEU A 59 6.17 -16.51 48.18
N GLY A 60 6.14 -17.57 48.99
CA GLY A 60 5.92 -17.49 50.41
C GLY A 60 7.08 -16.91 51.20
N ARG A 61 6.75 -16.73 52.48
CA ARG A 61 7.63 -16.90 53.64
C ARG A 61 8.93 -16.10 53.61
N VAL A 62 8.90 -14.90 54.18
CA VAL A 62 9.90 -14.54 55.19
C VAL A 62 9.24 -13.65 56.25
N PHE A 63 9.61 -13.91 57.51
CA PHE A 63 9.35 -13.14 58.73
C PHE A 63 8.05 -13.39 59.51
N ARG A 64 8.13 -14.44 60.36
CA ARG A 64 7.57 -14.40 61.72
C ARG A 64 8.40 -13.46 62.59
N GLY A 65 7.69 -12.69 63.42
CA GLY A 65 7.96 -12.61 64.86
C GLY A 65 8.89 -11.51 65.36
N ARG A 66 8.33 -10.53 66.07
CA ARG A 66 8.59 -10.31 67.51
C ARG A 66 7.68 -9.22 68.05
N GLU A 67 6.97 -9.53 69.13
CA GLU A 67 6.27 -8.55 69.96
C GLU A 67 7.24 -7.91 70.97
N GLY A 68 6.98 -6.64 71.29
CA GLY A 68 7.40 -5.94 72.52
C GLY A 68 8.35 -4.75 72.31
N PRO A 69 8.40 -3.75 73.23
CA PRO A 69 7.40 -3.29 74.20
C PRO A 69 7.02 -1.80 74.02
N ALA A 70 6.11 -1.34 74.87
CA ALA A 70 5.55 0.00 74.93
C ALA A 70 6.56 1.11 75.29
N MET A 71 6.09 2.35 75.03
CA MET A 71 6.43 3.60 75.72
C MET A 71 7.64 4.39 75.20
N ARG A 72 7.37 5.57 74.63
CA ARG A 72 7.61 6.88 75.28
C ARG A 72 7.10 8.01 74.40
N ARG A 73 6.22 8.84 74.98
CA ARG A 73 5.95 10.21 74.54
C ARG A 73 7.30 10.94 74.47
N SER A 74 7.67 11.41 73.29
CA SER A 74 8.52 12.58 73.16
C SER A 74 7.90 13.50 72.12
N SER A 75 7.49 14.64 72.64
CA SER A 75 7.06 15.83 71.94
C SER A 75 8.20 16.33 71.07
N ASP A 76 8.24 15.90 69.82
CA ASP A 76 9.15 16.46 68.83
C ASP A 76 8.34 17.37 67.91
N ARG A 77 8.30 18.65 68.26
CA ARG A 77 7.82 19.74 67.41
C ARG A 77 8.78 19.85 66.22
N ARG A 78 8.66 18.95 65.25
CA ARG A 78 9.21 19.19 63.92
C ARG A 78 8.36 20.28 63.29
N ALA A 79 8.85 21.51 63.37
CA ALA A 79 8.50 22.57 62.46
C ALA A 79 8.55 21.98 61.04
N ARG A 80 7.38 21.73 60.45
CA ARG A 80 7.27 21.51 59.02
C ARG A 80 7.68 22.83 58.40
N ALA A 81 8.96 22.91 58.02
CA ALA A 81 9.41 23.88 57.05
C ALA A 81 8.44 23.78 55.88
N HIS A 82 7.61 24.81 55.72
CA HIS A 82 6.81 25.00 54.52
C HIS A 82 7.83 25.17 53.40
N GLY A 83 8.13 24.07 52.70
CA GLY A 83 8.85 24.16 51.43
C GLY A 83 8.12 25.21 50.58
N PRO A 84 8.85 26.07 49.86
CA PRO A 84 8.28 27.23 49.19
C PRO A 84 7.02 26.81 48.44
N SER A 85 5.88 27.39 48.84
CA SER A 85 4.58 27.13 48.24
C SER A 85 4.72 27.39 46.75
N ARG A 86 4.60 26.34 45.95
CA ARG A 86 4.58 26.47 44.49
C ARG A 86 3.46 27.47 44.15
N PRO A 87 3.74 28.54 43.40
CA PRO A 87 2.70 29.47 43.00
C PRO A 87 1.58 28.70 42.30
N GLY A 88 0.35 28.89 42.77
CA GLY A 88 -0.84 28.32 42.13
C GLY A 88 -1.12 29.04 40.82
N PHE A 89 -1.57 28.29 39.82
CA PHE A 89 -1.91 28.83 38.51
C PHE A 89 -3.04 29.85 38.64
N SER A 90 -2.86 31.05 38.09
CA SER A 90 -3.90 32.07 38.10
C SER A 90 -4.96 31.77 37.04
N LEU A 91 -6.21 32.19 37.31
CA LEU A 91 -7.30 32.08 36.33
C LEU A 91 -6.96 32.80 35.02
N LEU A 92 -6.25 33.92 35.13
CA LEU A 92 -5.80 34.71 33.98
C LEU A 92 -4.81 33.93 33.10
N GLU A 93 -3.81 33.28 33.70
CA GLU A 93 -2.85 32.46 32.95
C GLU A 93 -3.54 31.33 32.18
N LEU A 94 -4.58 30.73 32.78
CA LEU A 94 -5.35 29.68 32.11
C LEU A 94 -6.18 30.22 30.96
N ILE A 95 -6.86 31.35 31.16
CA ILE A 95 -7.71 31.96 30.13
C ILE A 95 -6.87 32.41 28.94
N VAL A 96 -5.75 33.11 29.17
CA VAL A 96 -4.87 33.56 28.08
C VAL A 96 -4.31 32.36 27.30
N ALA A 97 -3.94 31.28 27.99
CA ALA A 97 -3.44 30.08 27.33
C ALA A 97 -4.48 29.42 26.42
N ILE A 98 -5.72 29.21 26.89
CA ILE A 98 -6.76 28.63 26.05
C ILE A 98 -7.17 29.57 24.92
N SER A 99 -7.13 30.89 25.12
CA SER A 99 -7.40 31.87 24.06
C SER A 99 -6.37 31.78 22.94
N ILE A 100 -5.09 31.65 23.27
CA ILE A 100 -4.03 31.48 22.25
C ILE A 100 -4.22 30.16 21.50
N ILE A 101 -4.49 29.05 22.20
CA ILE A 101 -4.73 27.74 21.57
C ILE A 101 -5.94 27.80 20.63
N ALA A 102 -7.03 28.46 21.04
CA ALA A 102 -8.23 28.61 20.22
C ALA A 102 -7.94 29.37 18.91
N VAL A 103 -7.14 30.44 18.98
CA VAL A 103 -6.70 31.19 17.78
C VAL A 103 -5.83 30.33 16.88
N LEU A 104 -4.86 29.59 17.44
CA LEU A 104 -3.98 28.71 16.66
C LEU A 104 -4.76 27.59 15.95
N ILE A 105 -5.68 26.93 16.66
CA ILE A 105 -6.55 25.90 16.07
C ILE A 105 -7.45 26.50 14.99
N GLY A 106 -8.00 27.70 15.23
CA GLY A 106 -8.84 28.41 14.26
C GLY A 106 -8.14 28.65 12.92
N ILE A 107 -6.82 28.90 12.93
CA ILE A 107 -6.01 29.05 11.72
C ILE A 107 -5.59 27.70 11.13
N LEU A 108 -5.29 26.71 11.97
CA LEU A 108 -4.76 25.42 11.53
C LEU A 108 -5.82 24.53 10.85
N VAL A 109 -7.03 24.44 11.41
CA VAL A 109 -8.10 23.54 10.95
C VAL A 109 -8.43 23.67 9.45
N PRO A 110 -8.62 24.88 8.86
CA PRO A 110 -8.93 24.99 7.43
C PRO A 110 -7.77 24.60 6.50
N VAL A 111 -6.53 24.53 7.00
CA VAL A 111 -5.34 24.23 6.19
C VAL A 111 -5.07 22.73 6.10
N VAL A 112 -5.44 21.96 7.13
CA VAL A 112 -5.17 20.51 7.21
C VAL A 112 -5.63 19.71 5.99
N PRO A 113 -6.83 19.92 5.40
CA PRO A 113 -7.26 19.16 4.22
C PRO A 113 -6.31 19.34 3.03
N ARG A 114 -5.88 20.58 2.76
CA ARG A 114 -4.95 20.89 1.65
C ARG A 114 -3.60 20.21 1.84
N VAL A 115 -3.10 20.17 3.08
CA VAL A 115 -1.85 19.49 3.42
C VAL A 115 -1.97 17.98 3.20
N ARG A 116 -3.10 17.38 3.62
CA ARG A 116 -3.37 15.94 3.39
C ARG A 116 -3.43 15.60 1.91
N ASP A 117 -4.06 16.45 1.10
CA ASP A 117 -4.14 16.23 -0.35
C ASP A 117 -2.75 16.34 -1.01
N GLY A 118 -1.91 17.28 -0.55
CA GLY A 118 -0.50 17.34 -0.96
C GLY A 118 0.30 16.09 -0.56
N ALA A 119 0.08 15.56 0.64
CA ALA A 119 0.74 14.35 1.11
C ALA A 119 0.30 13.11 0.29
N ARG A 120 -0.99 12.99 -0.05
CA ARG A 120 -1.50 11.93 -0.93
C ARG A 120 -0.86 11.97 -2.31
N LYS A 121 -0.77 13.16 -2.92
CA LYS A 121 -0.08 13.39 -4.20
C LYS A 121 1.37 12.91 -4.17
N ALA A 122 2.12 13.36 -3.16
CA ALA A 122 3.51 12.97 -2.99
C ALA A 122 3.67 11.45 -2.79
N ALA A 123 2.75 10.82 -2.06
CA ALA A 123 2.75 9.37 -1.88
C ALA A 123 2.45 8.61 -3.17
N CYS A 124 1.48 9.06 -3.98
CA CYS A 124 1.22 8.43 -5.29
C CYS A 124 2.44 8.52 -6.22
N ALA A 125 3.08 9.68 -6.29
CA ALA A 125 4.31 9.85 -7.08
C ALA A 125 5.46 8.95 -6.56
N ALA A 126 5.63 8.83 -5.24
CA ALA A 126 6.64 7.95 -4.64
C ALA A 126 6.40 6.47 -4.96
N ASN A 127 5.15 6.00 -4.84
CA ASN A 127 4.76 4.66 -5.23
C ASN A 127 5.08 4.40 -6.71
N TYR A 128 4.82 5.39 -7.55
CA TYR A 128 5.04 5.30 -8.98
C TYR A 128 6.53 5.27 -9.37
N HIS A 129 7.38 6.02 -8.67
CA HIS A 129 8.83 5.88 -8.79
C HIS A 129 9.31 4.46 -8.42
N GLY A 130 8.73 3.85 -7.39
CA GLY A 130 9.01 2.45 -7.05
C GLY A 130 8.61 1.48 -8.15
N ILE A 131 7.43 1.69 -8.75
CA ILE A 131 6.96 0.90 -9.91
C ILE A 131 7.90 1.08 -11.11
N ALA A 132 8.32 2.31 -11.41
CA ALA A 132 9.25 2.59 -12.51
C ALA A 132 10.60 1.85 -12.33
N GLN A 133 11.14 1.84 -11.13
CA GLN A 133 12.35 1.09 -10.81
C GLN A 133 12.15 -0.42 -11.01
N ALA A 134 11.02 -0.96 -10.55
CA ALA A 134 10.68 -2.37 -10.75
C ALA A 134 10.56 -2.74 -12.23
N PHE A 135 9.99 -1.88 -13.07
CA PHE A 135 9.96 -2.10 -14.53
C PHE A 135 11.34 -2.16 -15.15
N GLN A 136 12.27 -1.30 -14.74
CA GLN A 136 13.64 -1.36 -15.27
C GLN A 136 14.34 -2.66 -14.86
N MET A 137 14.19 -3.07 -13.60
CA MET A 137 14.70 -4.37 -13.12
C MET A 137 14.13 -5.54 -13.91
N TYR A 138 12.81 -5.55 -14.14
CA TYR A 138 12.15 -6.57 -14.95
C TYR A 138 12.76 -6.65 -16.35
N ARG A 139 12.90 -5.50 -17.02
CA ARG A 139 13.41 -5.41 -18.39
C ARG A 139 14.85 -5.87 -18.52
N ASP A 140 15.68 -5.55 -17.52
CA ASP A 140 17.08 -5.97 -17.49
C ASP A 140 17.20 -7.50 -17.40
N GLU A 141 16.25 -8.16 -16.73
CA GLU A 141 16.22 -9.63 -16.59
C GLU A 141 15.50 -10.34 -17.76
N HIS A 142 14.60 -9.65 -18.48
CA HIS A 142 13.73 -10.22 -19.52
C HIS A 142 14.03 -9.71 -20.93
N GLU A 143 15.31 -9.61 -21.31
CA GLU A 143 15.73 -9.22 -22.68
C GLU A 143 15.08 -7.92 -23.19
N ARG A 144 14.83 -6.95 -22.29
CA ARG A 144 14.16 -5.67 -22.57
C ARG A 144 12.69 -5.77 -23.02
N THR A 145 12.06 -6.91 -22.80
CA THR A 145 10.61 -7.07 -22.96
C THR A 145 9.88 -6.47 -21.76
N TYR A 146 8.65 -6.00 -21.98
CA TYR A 146 7.77 -5.57 -20.89
C TYR A 146 6.90 -6.74 -20.41
N PRO A 147 6.41 -6.68 -19.15
CA PRO A 147 5.51 -7.69 -18.61
C PRO A 147 4.31 -7.94 -19.53
N ALA A 148 4.01 -9.22 -19.75
CA ALA A 148 2.74 -9.62 -20.36
C ALA A 148 1.63 -9.43 -19.33
N ALA A 149 0.80 -8.40 -19.53
CA ALA A 149 -0.25 -8.04 -18.61
C ALA A 149 -1.43 -7.37 -19.31
N ARG A 150 -2.63 -7.61 -18.78
CA ARG A 150 -3.86 -7.02 -19.30
C ARG A 150 -4.05 -5.56 -18.90
N TYR A 151 -4.88 -4.86 -19.69
CA TYR A 151 -5.39 -3.55 -19.33
C TYR A 151 -6.25 -3.67 -18.06
N MET A 152 -6.14 -2.70 -17.16
CA MET A 152 -7.01 -2.61 -15.99
C MET A 152 -7.60 -1.21 -15.86
N PRO A 153 -8.83 -1.07 -15.34
CA PRO A 153 -9.77 -2.16 -15.06
C PRO A 153 -10.36 -2.76 -16.36
N PRO A 154 -10.76 -4.05 -16.35
CA PRO A 154 -11.44 -4.70 -17.48
C PRO A 154 -12.77 -3.98 -17.81
N PRO A 155 -13.28 -4.03 -19.06
CA PRO A 155 -13.19 -5.16 -20.01
C PRO A 155 -12.36 -4.90 -21.30
N TRP A 156 -11.58 -3.83 -21.37
CA TRP A 156 -10.94 -3.42 -22.62
C TRP A 156 -9.88 -4.40 -23.13
N LEU A 157 -9.72 -4.40 -24.46
CA LEU A 157 -8.83 -5.21 -25.31
C LEU A 157 -7.55 -5.66 -24.58
N SER A 158 -7.66 -6.80 -23.90
CA SER A 158 -6.53 -7.53 -23.34
C SER A 158 -6.41 -8.82 -24.12
N GLY A 159 -5.19 -9.13 -24.55
CA GLY A 159 -4.89 -10.43 -25.14
C GLY A 159 -5.11 -11.54 -24.12
N ASP A 160 -5.41 -12.73 -24.65
CA ASP A 160 -5.46 -14.04 -24.00
C ASP A 160 -5.04 -14.07 -22.52
N GLU A 161 -5.98 -14.32 -21.60
CA GLU A 161 -5.76 -14.78 -20.21
C GLU A 161 -4.67 -14.06 -19.37
N ASP A 162 -4.19 -12.89 -19.82
CA ASP A 162 -3.04 -12.22 -19.23
C ASP A 162 -3.35 -11.78 -17.79
N PRO A 163 -2.43 -11.99 -16.85
CA PRO A 163 -2.64 -11.58 -15.47
C PRO A 163 -2.71 -10.04 -15.36
N PRO A 164 -3.37 -9.52 -14.31
CA PRO A 164 -3.17 -8.15 -13.84
C PRO A 164 -1.68 -7.78 -13.81
N LEU A 165 -1.33 -6.55 -14.20
CA LEU A 165 0.08 -6.10 -14.15
C LEU A 165 0.70 -6.29 -12.76
N ARG A 166 -0.06 -6.05 -11.68
CA ARG A 166 0.39 -6.29 -10.31
C ARG A 166 0.85 -7.74 -10.09
N ASP A 167 0.11 -8.69 -10.65
CA ASP A 167 0.36 -10.12 -10.48
C ASP A 167 1.54 -10.55 -11.38
N ALA A 168 1.65 -9.99 -12.60
CA ALA A 168 2.80 -10.17 -13.48
C ALA A 168 4.11 -9.65 -12.86
N MET A 169 4.02 -8.67 -11.97
CA MET A 169 5.13 -7.98 -11.31
C MET A 169 5.36 -8.39 -9.85
N ALA A 170 4.65 -9.42 -9.36
CA ALA A 170 4.69 -9.82 -7.94
C ALA A 170 6.10 -10.21 -7.43
N GLY A 171 7.03 -10.58 -8.32
CA GLY A 171 8.43 -10.85 -7.98
C GLY A 171 9.31 -9.62 -7.80
N TYR A 172 8.87 -8.45 -8.28
CA TYR A 172 9.62 -7.18 -8.23
C TYR A 172 9.01 -6.17 -7.25
N ILE A 173 7.72 -6.28 -6.98
CA ILE A 173 6.99 -5.42 -6.05
C ILE A 173 6.28 -6.32 -5.04
N GLU A 174 6.81 -6.38 -3.82
CA GLU A 174 6.32 -7.27 -2.76
C GLU A 174 5.04 -6.77 -2.09
N THR A 175 4.76 -5.45 -2.15
CA THR A 175 3.67 -4.82 -1.39
C THR A 175 2.54 -4.35 -2.29
N ASP A 176 1.30 -4.71 -1.92
CA ASP A 176 0.08 -4.22 -2.59
C ASP A 176 -0.09 -2.70 -2.44
N GLU A 177 0.52 -2.11 -1.42
CA GLU A 177 0.47 -0.67 -1.15
C GLU A 177 1.10 0.15 -2.28
N ALA A 178 2.12 -0.38 -2.98
CA ALA A 178 2.73 0.29 -4.12
C ALA A 178 1.75 0.45 -5.28
N TRP A 179 0.83 -0.51 -5.45
CA TRP A 179 -0.20 -0.51 -6.50
C TRP A 179 -1.40 0.40 -6.17
N ARG A 180 -1.47 0.94 -4.95
CA ARG A 180 -2.51 1.87 -4.53
C ARG A 180 -2.00 3.30 -4.53
N CYS A 181 -2.72 4.19 -5.18
CA CYS A 181 -2.53 5.63 -5.00
C CYS A 181 -3.45 6.11 -3.87
N PRO A 182 -2.93 6.72 -2.78
CA PRO A 182 -3.77 7.27 -1.70
C PRO A 182 -4.77 8.38 -2.14
N GLY A 183 -4.57 8.95 -3.32
CA GLY A 183 -5.48 9.90 -3.94
C GLY A 183 -6.63 9.25 -4.70
N ASP A 184 -6.50 7.98 -5.10
CA ASP A 184 -7.50 7.25 -5.87
C ASP A 184 -8.74 6.96 -5.00
N PRO A 185 -9.91 7.53 -5.34
CA PRO A 185 -11.12 7.35 -4.56
C PRO A 185 -11.94 6.13 -4.97
N VAL A 186 -11.66 5.50 -6.12
CA VAL A 186 -12.59 4.56 -6.77
C VAL A 186 -11.90 3.35 -7.36
N VAL A 187 -10.85 3.52 -8.16
CA VAL A 187 -10.38 2.49 -9.10
C VAL A 187 -9.79 1.29 -8.38
N PHE A 188 -8.93 1.52 -7.39
CA PHE A 188 -8.28 0.45 -6.63
C PHE A 188 -9.28 -0.54 -6.04
N ASP A 189 -10.35 -0.03 -5.42
CA ASP A 189 -11.36 -0.82 -4.72
C ASP A 189 -12.55 -1.19 -5.63
N PHE A 190 -12.45 -0.93 -6.95
CA PHE A 190 -13.54 -1.18 -7.88
C PHE A 190 -13.74 -2.69 -8.13
N PRO A 191 -14.96 -3.21 -7.92
CA PRO A 191 -15.27 -4.63 -8.14
C PRO A 191 -15.50 -4.94 -9.63
N TYR A 192 -15.10 -6.13 -10.07
CA TYR A 192 -15.36 -6.65 -11.41
C TYR A 192 -15.48 -8.18 -11.38
N THR A 193 -16.11 -8.77 -12.39
CA THR A 193 -16.16 -10.23 -12.55
C THR A 193 -15.06 -10.68 -13.50
N ASP A 194 -14.17 -11.59 -13.10
CA ASP A 194 -13.15 -12.11 -14.02
C ASP A 194 -13.73 -13.07 -15.07
N ASP A 195 -12.93 -13.47 -16.06
CA ASP A 195 -13.36 -14.37 -17.14
C ASP A 195 -13.78 -15.76 -16.63
N ALA A 196 -13.33 -16.14 -15.43
CA ALA A 196 -13.74 -17.36 -14.74
C ALA A 196 -15.07 -17.19 -13.96
N GLY A 197 -15.69 -16.01 -14.01
CA GLY A 197 -16.94 -15.70 -13.33
C GLY A 197 -16.78 -15.39 -11.84
N ALA A 198 -15.56 -15.21 -11.34
CA ALA A 198 -15.32 -14.87 -9.94
C ALA A 198 -15.31 -13.35 -9.71
N GLU A 199 -15.92 -12.91 -8.61
CA GLU A 199 -15.86 -11.51 -8.19
C GLU A 199 -14.45 -11.17 -7.69
N ARG A 200 -13.88 -10.11 -8.25
CA ARG A 200 -12.55 -9.60 -7.98
C ARG A 200 -12.59 -8.10 -7.74
N THR A 201 -11.49 -7.57 -7.25
CA THR A 201 -11.24 -6.13 -7.12
C THR A 201 -10.05 -5.77 -8.00
N THR A 202 -10.10 -4.59 -8.62
CA THR A 202 -9.04 -4.11 -9.53
C THR A 202 -7.66 -4.11 -8.84
N SER A 203 -7.62 -3.70 -7.57
CA SER A 203 -6.43 -3.59 -6.71
C SER A 203 -5.21 -3.00 -7.42
N MET A 204 -5.45 -2.02 -8.28
CA MET A 204 -4.44 -1.25 -8.98
C MET A 204 -5.01 0.13 -9.34
N SER A 205 -4.34 1.19 -8.91
CA SER A 205 -4.71 2.59 -9.21
C SER A 205 -4.09 3.14 -10.50
N TYR A 206 -3.32 2.31 -11.22
CA TYR A 206 -2.56 2.68 -12.40
C TYR A 206 -3.04 1.89 -13.61
N THR A 207 -2.95 2.45 -14.81
CA THR A 207 -3.15 1.73 -16.07
C THR A 207 -1.87 1.07 -16.53
N TYR A 208 -1.99 0.16 -17.49
CA TYR A 208 -0.87 -0.39 -18.23
C TYR A 208 -1.14 -0.32 -19.73
N GLN A 209 -0.13 0.06 -20.51
CA GLN A 209 -0.21 0.13 -21.97
C GLN A 209 -0.09 -1.27 -22.58
N THR A 210 -1.22 -1.87 -22.96
CA THR A 210 -1.24 -3.23 -23.51
C THR A 210 -0.52 -3.38 -24.85
N GLY A 211 -0.33 -2.28 -25.60
CA GLY A 211 0.46 -2.31 -26.83
C GLY A 211 1.97 -2.59 -26.62
N LEU A 212 2.45 -2.54 -25.38
CA LEU A 212 3.80 -2.96 -24.98
C LEU A 212 3.83 -4.33 -24.29
N SER A 213 2.68 -4.93 -24.01
CA SER A 213 2.56 -6.21 -23.31
C SER A 213 3.35 -7.32 -24.00
N GLY A 214 4.30 -7.93 -23.28
CA GLY A 214 5.08 -9.08 -23.75
C GLY A 214 6.04 -8.81 -24.90
N VAL A 215 6.27 -7.55 -25.27
CA VAL A 215 7.15 -7.18 -26.40
C VAL A 215 8.24 -6.22 -25.97
N THR A 216 9.31 -6.11 -26.77
CA THR A 216 10.27 -5.03 -26.63
C THR A 216 9.68 -3.73 -27.21
N HIS A 217 10.20 -2.57 -26.78
CA HIS A 217 9.77 -1.28 -27.36
C HIS A 217 9.97 -1.27 -28.88
N ASP A 218 11.13 -1.73 -29.37
CA ASP A 218 11.40 -1.82 -30.81
C ASP A 218 10.49 -2.79 -31.57
N GLY A 219 10.01 -3.83 -30.88
CA GLY A 219 9.06 -4.80 -31.39
C GLY A 219 7.61 -4.29 -31.42
N SER A 220 7.31 -3.25 -30.65
CA SER A 220 5.95 -2.76 -30.43
C SER A 220 5.37 -1.98 -31.60
N ILE A 221 4.04 -1.81 -31.58
CA ILE A 221 3.32 -0.95 -32.53
C ILE A 221 3.75 0.53 -32.40
N PHE A 222 4.13 0.98 -31.20
CA PHE A 222 4.56 2.36 -30.96
C PHE A 222 5.82 2.69 -31.74
N ARG A 223 6.81 1.79 -31.74
CA ARG A 223 8.00 1.98 -32.56
C ARG A 223 7.72 1.80 -34.05
N ARG A 224 7.07 0.70 -34.42
CA ARG A 224 6.94 0.28 -35.82
C ARG A 224 5.99 1.14 -36.64
N LEU A 225 4.85 1.52 -36.05
CA LEU A 225 3.80 2.27 -36.74
C LEU A 225 3.85 3.75 -36.38
N LEU A 226 3.94 4.06 -35.08
CA LEU A 226 3.86 5.44 -34.60
C LEU A 226 5.22 6.15 -34.54
N ARG A 227 6.32 5.43 -34.79
CA ARG A 227 7.71 5.94 -34.77
C ARG A 227 8.05 6.68 -33.47
N GLN A 228 7.43 6.30 -32.36
CA GLN A 228 7.72 6.90 -31.06
C GLN A 228 9.05 6.39 -30.54
N GLU A 229 9.81 7.27 -29.88
CA GLU A 229 10.98 6.90 -29.09
C GLU A 229 10.53 6.46 -27.68
N PRO A 230 11.38 5.76 -26.90
CA PRO A 230 11.04 5.35 -25.54
C PRO A 230 10.62 6.50 -24.63
N ALA A 231 11.21 7.69 -24.80
CA ALA A 231 10.87 8.88 -24.03
C ALA A 231 9.47 9.48 -24.38
N ASP A 232 8.90 9.13 -25.54
CA ASP A 232 7.57 9.64 -25.93
C ASP A 232 6.48 8.56 -25.81
N THR A 233 6.88 7.34 -25.43
CA THR A 233 5.97 6.19 -25.33
C THR A 233 5.58 5.99 -23.88
N TRP A 234 4.36 6.37 -23.52
CA TRP A 234 3.84 6.09 -22.18
C TRP A 234 3.61 4.59 -21.98
N LEU A 235 4.11 4.08 -20.86
CA LEU A 235 4.03 2.68 -20.42
C LEU A 235 2.86 2.47 -19.45
N SER A 236 2.66 3.42 -18.55
CA SER A 236 1.63 3.37 -17.52
C SER A 236 1.25 4.81 -17.17
N HIS A 237 0.12 5.01 -16.49
CA HIS A 237 -0.19 6.26 -15.80
C HIS A 237 -1.17 6.03 -14.66
N ASP A 238 -1.26 6.95 -13.70
CA ASP A 238 -2.33 6.89 -12.69
C ASP A 238 -3.72 7.17 -13.29
N PHE A 239 -4.77 6.59 -12.68
CA PHE A 239 -6.16 6.80 -13.10
C PHE A 239 -6.72 8.19 -12.76
N ASP A 240 -5.86 9.22 -12.75
CA ASP A 240 -6.24 10.60 -12.48
C ASP A 240 -6.92 11.26 -13.69
N GLY A 241 -8.16 11.73 -13.49
CA GLY A 241 -8.94 12.43 -14.52
C GLY A 241 -9.39 11.59 -15.72
N GLY A 242 -9.36 10.25 -15.57
CA GLY A 242 -9.77 9.32 -16.60
C GLY A 242 -11.23 8.88 -16.48
N GLY A 243 -11.61 7.93 -17.33
CA GLY A 243 -12.85 7.19 -17.19
C GLY A 243 -12.66 5.76 -17.66
N PHE A 244 -13.43 4.85 -17.11
CA PHE A 244 -13.44 3.46 -17.54
C PHE A 244 -14.87 2.95 -17.68
N GLU A 245 -15.09 2.09 -18.66
CA GLU A 245 -16.35 1.40 -18.85
C GLU A 245 -16.40 0.15 -17.99
N THR A 246 -17.51 -0.03 -17.29
CA THR A 246 -17.82 -1.23 -16.52
C THR A 246 -18.34 -2.33 -17.42
N GLN A 247 -18.34 -3.58 -16.95
CA GLN A 247 -18.94 -4.70 -17.68
C GLN A 247 -20.43 -4.49 -18.07
N ASP A 248 -21.17 -3.69 -17.30
CA ASP A 248 -22.57 -3.35 -17.60
C ASP A 248 -22.71 -2.26 -18.70
N GLY A 249 -21.62 -1.83 -19.34
CA GLY A 249 -21.60 -0.77 -20.35
C GLY A 249 -21.73 0.66 -19.78
N ARG A 250 -21.70 0.82 -18.46
CA ARG A 250 -21.70 2.15 -17.81
C ARG A 250 -20.30 2.74 -17.82
N ILE A 251 -20.18 4.04 -18.08
CA ILE A 251 -18.91 4.75 -17.99
C ILE A 251 -18.81 5.42 -16.62
N ILE A 252 -17.80 5.04 -15.83
CA ILE A 252 -17.47 5.69 -14.57
C ILE A 252 -16.39 6.74 -14.85
N GLN A 253 -16.70 7.98 -14.52
CA GLN A 253 -15.77 9.10 -14.61
C GLN A 253 -15.03 9.26 -13.28
N VAL A 254 -13.70 9.26 -13.35
CA VAL A 254 -12.83 9.49 -12.20
C VAL A 254 -12.40 10.95 -12.24
N GLY A 255 -12.79 11.72 -11.22
CA GLY A 255 -12.39 13.12 -11.13
C GLY A 255 -10.88 13.27 -10.95
N PHE A 256 -10.36 14.44 -11.30
CA PHE A 256 -8.96 14.77 -10.99
C PHE A 256 -8.78 14.88 -9.47
N PHE A 257 -7.91 14.04 -8.91
CA PHE A 257 -7.41 14.13 -7.55
C PHE A 257 -5.98 14.68 -7.50
N HIS A 258 -5.25 14.70 -8.64
CA HIS A 258 -4.00 15.43 -8.79
C HIS A 258 -4.15 16.70 -9.65
N HIS A 259 -3.11 17.55 -9.69
CA HIS A 259 -3.08 18.69 -10.62
C HIS A 259 -2.69 18.27 -12.03
N ARG A 260 -1.92 17.18 -12.12
CA ARG A 260 -1.47 16.49 -13.31
C ARG A 260 -1.38 15.02 -12.96
N ARG A 261 -1.67 14.17 -13.94
CA ARG A 261 -1.52 12.73 -13.85
C ARG A 261 -0.04 12.36 -13.81
N ASN A 262 0.31 11.30 -13.09
CA ASN A 262 1.65 10.73 -13.16
C ASN A 262 1.74 9.78 -14.36
N ILE A 263 2.68 10.00 -15.27
CA ILE A 263 2.87 9.18 -16.47
C ILE A 263 4.26 8.55 -16.44
N LEU A 264 4.35 7.23 -16.58
CA LEU A 264 5.61 6.50 -16.70
C LEU A 264 5.86 6.24 -18.16
N PHE A 265 7.05 6.59 -18.65
CA PHE A 265 7.47 6.36 -20.01
C PHE A 265 8.33 5.10 -20.15
N ALA A 266 8.47 4.62 -21.37
CA ALA A 266 9.17 3.38 -21.72
C ALA A 266 10.69 3.43 -21.41
N ASP A 267 11.28 4.61 -21.32
CA ASP A 267 12.66 4.80 -20.84
C ASP A 267 12.78 4.87 -19.30
N GLY A 268 11.66 4.91 -18.58
CA GLY A 268 11.59 4.91 -17.12
C GLY A 268 11.46 6.28 -16.45
N HIS A 269 11.41 7.38 -17.20
CA HIS A 269 11.14 8.67 -16.58
C HIS A 269 9.64 8.84 -16.26
N ILE A 270 9.37 9.74 -15.32
CA ILE A 270 8.01 10.06 -14.87
C ILE A 270 7.76 11.56 -15.04
N GLU A 271 6.58 11.91 -15.54
CA GLU A 271 6.07 13.29 -15.67
C GLU A 271 4.77 13.53 -14.88
#